data_AF-A0A9W6INA3-F1
#
_entry.id   AF-A0A9W6INA3-F1
#
_cell.length_a   1.000
_cell.length_b   1.000
_cell.length_c   1.000
_cell.angle_alpha   90.00
_cell.angle_beta   90.00
_cell.angle_gamma   90.00
#
_symmetry.space_group_name_H-M   'P 1'
#
loop_
_entity.id
_entity.type
_entity.pdbx_description
1 polymer ?
#
loop_
_entity_poly.entity_id
_entity_poly.type
_entity_poly.pdbx_seq_one_letter_code
_entity_poly.pdbx_strand_id
1 'polypeptide(L)'
;MTKLWLAATALTTALMTSGCVIVVADEGDGAKMMRQHRSADGYIVLDRDGDYSRLSGDLNLRGRLGGDLSLVSGDVDADGLEVGGEVSIAAGDVNFTGKVDGEVSIAGGDVSWNGEAGDELSIAAGNLTVHGHIAGPASLASGNMEVDATFRDGLSAHAGSMTINGEVHGPLELVAINEMRRNRDYDDEGDIEIGARVHDGGQVCGIRVTIASTARIDGHFEVFAEHQPVVESGARVDDLVFTPRDRRDCEDLIDN
;
A
#
# COMPACT_ATOMS: atom_id res chain seq x y z
N MET A 1 -67.67 -44.79 -0.06
CA MET A 1 -66.64 -45.55 -0.78
C MET A 1 -65.28 -45.14 -0.25
N THR A 2 -64.73 -46.01 0.59
CA THR A 2 -63.41 -45.95 1.20
C THR A 2 -62.30 -46.02 0.14
N LYS A 3 -61.28 -45.17 0.24
CA LYS A 3 -59.94 -45.48 -0.28
C LYS A 3 -58.89 -45.13 0.76
N LEU A 4 -58.08 -46.14 1.01
CA LEU A 4 -57.01 -46.28 2.00
C LEU A 4 -55.79 -45.39 1.68
N TRP A 5 -55.16 -44.92 2.76
CA TRP A 5 -53.72 -44.89 3.10
C TRP A 5 -52.65 -44.85 1.99
N LEU A 6 -51.70 -43.93 2.15
CA LEU A 6 -50.27 -44.25 2.28
C LEU A 6 -49.50 -43.03 2.81
N ALA A 7 -48.92 -43.19 4.00
CA ALA A 7 -47.86 -42.34 4.53
C ALA A 7 -46.53 -42.77 3.91
N ALA A 8 -45.71 -41.80 3.48
CA ALA A 8 -44.31 -42.03 3.19
C ALA A 8 -43.51 -40.81 3.68
N THR A 9 -42.92 -40.99 4.86
CA THR A 9 -41.79 -40.21 5.37
C THR A 9 -40.59 -40.37 4.43
N ALA A 10 -40.04 -39.28 3.93
CA ALA A 10 -38.71 -39.28 3.33
C ALA A 10 -37.81 -38.32 4.12
N LEU A 11 -36.74 -38.92 4.64
CA LEU A 11 -35.75 -38.37 5.55
C LEU A 11 -35.04 -37.12 4.99
N THR A 12 -34.72 -36.26 5.94
CA THR A 12 -33.59 -35.33 5.96
C THR A 12 -32.30 -35.90 5.36
N THR A 13 -31.75 -35.20 4.36
CA THR A 13 -30.29 -35.04 4.20
C THR A 13 -30.03 -33.60 3.79
N ALA A 14 -29.73 -32.76 4.78
CA ALA A 14 -29.05 -31.50 4.55
C ALA A 14 -27.59 -31.82 4.19
N LEU A 15 -27.27 -31.82 2.89
CA LEU A 15 -25.89 -31.70 2.46
C LEU A 15 -25.52 -30.22 2.56
N MET A 16 -24.99 -29.83 3.72
CA MET A 16 -24.11 -28.67 3.82
C MET A 16 -22.78 -29.02 3.15
N THR A 17 -22.77 -29.05 1.83
CA THR A 17 -21.50 -28.94 1.12
C THR A 17 -21.15 -27.46 1.18
N SER A 18 -20.23 -27.12 2.09
CA SER A 18 -19.41 -25.92 2.01
C SER A 18 -18.65 -26.00 0.69
N GLY A 19 -19.33 -25.58 -0.39
CA GLY A 19 -18.80 -25.56 -1.73
C GLY A 19 -18.08 -24.24 -1.89
N CYS A 20 -16.75 -24.29 -2.04
CA CYS A 20 -16.02 -23.20 -2.66
C CYS A 20 -16.72 -22.87 -3.99
N VAL A 21 -17.30 -21.69 -4.08
CA VAL A 21 -17.82 -21.20 -5.35
C VAL A 21 -16.62 -20.72 -6.14
N ILE A 22 -16.11 -21.60 -7.02
CA ILE A 22 -15.18 -21.19 -8.08
C ILE A 22 -16.05 -20.57 -9.17
N VAL A 23 -16.06 -19.25 -9.27
CA VAL A 23 -16.68 -18.58 -10.42
C VAL A 23 -15.67 -18.60 -11.56
N VAL A 24 -15.80 -19.56 -12.47
CA VAL A 24 -15.20 -19.46 -13.81
C VAL A 24 -16.20 -18.70 -14.67
N ALA A 25 -15.90 -17.45 -15.02
CA ALA A 25 -16.73 -16.67 -15.93
C ALA A 25 -16.35 -17.00 -17.38
N ASP A 26 -17.25 -17.66 -18.09
CA ASP A 26 -17.22 -17.82 -19.56
C ASP A 26 -18.14 -16.74 -20.17
N GLU A 27 -17.61 -15.97 -21.12
CA GLU A 27 -18.33 -14.85 -21.75
C GLU A 27 -19.22 -15.36 -22.89
N GLY A 28 -20.53 -15.35 -22.64
CA GLY A 28 -21.56 -15.55 -23.66
C GLY A 28 -22.72 -14.60 -23.43
N ASP A 29 -22.82 -13.61 -24.31
CA ASP A 29 -23.96 -12.74 -24.66
C ASP A 29 -25.11 -12.50 -23.67
N GLY A 30 -25.32 -11.22 -23.36
CA GLY A 30 -26.66 -10.61 -23.43
C GLY A 30 -27.68 -11.02 -22.36
N ALA A 31 -27.46 -10.64 -21.10
CA ALA A 31 -28.54 -10.56 -20.12
C ALA A 31 -28.38 -9.32 -19.24
N LYS A 32 -29.46 -8.53 -19.17
CA LYS A 32 -29.59 -7.34 -18.31
C LYS A 32 -29.23 -7.69 -16.87
N MET A 33 -28.07 -7.20 -16.41
CA MET A 33 -27.54 -7.45 -15.07
C MET A 33 -28.24 -6.56 -14.05
N MET A 34 -29.33 -7.06 -13.48
CA MET A 34 -29.75 -6.71 -12.12
C MET A 34 -29.52 -7.95 -11.26
N ARG A 35 -28.24 -8.31 -11.06
CA ARG A 35 -27.86 -9.36 -10.13
C ARG A 35 -27.48 -8.70 -8.82
N GLN A 36 -28.24 -9.05 -7.79
CA GLN A 36 -27.97 -8.79 -6.39
C GLN A 36 -26.52 -9.22 -6.09
N HIS A 37 -25.57 -8.28 -6.08
CA HIS A 37 -24.23 -8.49 -5.53
C HIS A 37 -24.39 -8.63 -4.03
N ARG A 38 -24.67 -9.85 -3.57
CA ARG A 38 -24.39 -10.21 -2.19
C ARG A 38 -22.89 -10.40 -2.11
N SER A 39 -22.26 -9.55 -1.32
CA SER A 39 -20.90 -9.68 -0.80
C SER A 39 -20.72 -11.11 -0.30
N ALA A 40 -20.03 -11.91 -1.09
CA ALA A 40 -19.63 -13.25 -0.72
C ALA A 40 -18.12 -13.24 -0.82
N ASP A 41 -17.48 -13.50 0.30
CA ASP A 41 -16.04 -13.67 0.43
C ASP A 41 -15.59 -14.62 -0.67
N GLY A 42 -14.73 -14.13 -1.56
CA GLY A 42 -14.42 -14.79 -2.82
C GLY A 42 -12.97 -15.21 -2.87
N TYR A 43 -12.71 -16.49 -3.14
CA TYR A 43 -11.39 -16.95 -3.57
C TYR A 43 -11.39 -17.08 -5.08
N ILE A 44 -10.53 -16.30 -5.75
CA ILE A 44 -10.50 -16.19 -7.20
C ILE A 44 -9.10 -16.48 -7.69
N VAL A 45 -9.03 -17.40 -8.64
CA VAL A 45 -7.80 -17.72 -9.36
C VAL A 45 -7.94 -17.12 -10.76
N LEU A 46 -7.12 -16.13 -11.05
CA LEU A 46 -7.08 -15.46 -12.34
C LEU A 46 -6.12 -16.20 -13.28
N ASP A 47 -6.57 -16.43 -14.51
CA ASP A 47 -5.73 -16.82 -15.64
C ASP A 47 -6.42 -16.30 -16.91
N ARG A 48 -6.22 -15.02 -17.20
CA ARG A 48 -6.84 -14.37 -18.35
C ARG A 48 -6.01 -13.19 -18.83
N ASP A 49 -6.17 -12.82 -20.09
CA ASP A 49 -5.37 -11.75 -20.70
C ASP A 49 -6.02 -10.37 -20.62
N GLY A 50 -7.34 -10.30 -20.39
CA GLY A 50 -8.06 -9.03 -20.25
C GLY A 50 -8.14 -8.54 -18.80
N ASP A 51 -8.94 -7.50 -18.60
CA ASP A 51 -9.07 -6.82 -17.31
C ASP A 51 -9.95 -7.60 -16.31
N TYR A 52 -9.83 -7.22 -15.04
CA TYR A 52 -10.67 -7.72 -13.96
C TYR A 52 -11.12 -6.58 -13.05
N SER A 53 -12.43 -6.34 -13.00
CA SER A 53 -13.03 -5.35 -12.09
C SER A 53 -14.10 -5.97 -11.19
N ARG A 54 -14.08 -5.63 -9.90
CA ARG A 54 -14.95 -6.26 -8.90
C ARG A 54 -15.29 -5.32 -7.74
N LEU A 55 -16.58 -5.32 -7.39
CA LEU A 55 -17.09 -4.86 -6.09
C LEU A 55 -17.40 -6.09 -5.22
N SER A 56 -16.76 -6.23 -4.05
CA SER A 56 -16.91 -7.38 -3.16
C SER A 56 -17.01 -6.99 -1.68
N GLY A 57 -17.38 -7.96 -0.84
CA GLY A 57 -17.04 -7.92 0.60
C GLY A 57 -15.56 -8.23 0.71
N ASP A 58 -15.21 -9.48 0.94
CA ASP A 58 -13.79 -9.86 1.02
C ASP A 58 -13.33 -10.55 -0.26
N LEU A 59 -12.06 -10.39 -0.60
CA LEU A 59 -11.50 -10.91 -1.84
C LEU A 59 -10.11 -11.50 -1.61
N ASN A 60 -9.96 -12.77 -1.97
CA ASN A 60 -8.69 -13.47 -2.01
C ASN A 60 -8.36 -13.75 -3.49
N LEU A 61 -7.25 -13.22 -3.98
CA LEU A 61 -6.83 -13.29 -5.37
C LEU A 61 -5.48 -13.99 -5.50
N ARG A 62 -5.31 -14.76 -6.57
CA ARG A 62 -3.99 -15.23 -7.03
C ARG A 62 -4.00 -15.51 -8.52
N GLY A 63 -2.82 -15.73 -9.09
CA GLY A 63 -2.65 -16.16 -10.48
C GLY A 63 -2.20 -15.02 -11.37
N ARG A 64 -2.67 -14.99 -12.62
CA ARG A 64 -2.21 -14.05 -13.65
C ARG A 64 -3.37 -13.30 -14.30
N LEU A 65 -3.19 -12.00 -14.45
CA LEU A 65 -4.06 -11.10 -15.20
C LEU A 65 -3.21 -10.36 -16.23
N GLY A 66 -3.56 -10.45 -17.52
CA GLY A 66 -2.81 -9.77 -18.57
C GLY A 66 -3.12 -8.28 -18.71
N GLY A 67 -4.32 -7.86 -18.30
CA GLY A 67 -4.77 -6.47 -18.33
C GLY A 67 -4.84 -5.84 -16.95
N ASP A 68 -5.79 -4.92 -16.76
CA ASP A 68 -5.87 -4.07 -15.57
C ASP A 68 -6.72 -4.70 -14.45
N LEU A 69 -6.32 -4.46 -13.21
CA LEU A 69 -7.04 -4.87 -12.00
C LEU A 69 -7.69 -3.67 -11.32
N SER A 70 -9.00 -3.69 -11.14
CA SER A 70 -9.74 -2.63 -10.44
C SER A 70 -10.68 -3.18 -9.36
N LEU A 71 -10.39 -2.91 -8.09
CA LEU A 71 -11.10 -3.51 -6.96
C LEU A 71 -11.65 -2.45 -6.01
N VAL A 72 -12.89 -2.65 -5.58
CA VAL A 72 -13.40 -2.03 -4.35
C VAL A 72 -13.96 -3.13 -3.46
N SER A 73 -13.37 -3.31 -2.30
CA SER A 73 -13.71 -4.42 -1.39
C SER A 73 -13.68 -3.97 0.07
N GLY A 74 -14.26 -4.77 0.96
CA GLY A 74 -13.98 -4.72 2.40
C GLY A 74 -12.51 -5.04 2.62
N ASP A 75 -12.10 -6.26 2.30
CA ASP A 75 -10.70 -6.70 2.42
C ASP A 75 -10.18 -7.31 1.11
N VAL A 76 -8.90 -7.09 0.81
CA VAL A 76 -8.19 -7.70 -0.33
C VAL A 76 -6.93 -8.41 0.15
N ASP A 77 -6.82 -9.70 -0.18
CA ASP A 77 -5.61 -10.51 -0.04
C ASP A 77 -5.20 -11.03 -1.43
N ALA A 78 -4.18 -10.43 -2.03
CA ALA A 78 -3.61 -10.85 -3.31
C ALA A 78 -2.29 -11.59 -3.05
N ASP A 79 -2.29 -12.91 -3.27
CA ASP A 79 -1.15 -13.80 -3.01
C ASP A 79 -0.49 -14.25 -4.30
N GLY A 80 0.75 -13.80 -4.52
CA GLY A 80 1.53 -14.10 -5.72
C GLY A 80 0.82 -13.71 -7.01
N LEU A 81 0.14 -12.55 -7.03
CA LEU A 81 -0.63 -12.09 -8.18
C LEU A 81 0.28 -11.40 -9.21
N GLU A 82 0.20 -11.83 -10.47
CA GLU A 82 0.88 -11.19 -11.59
C GLU A 82 -0.14 -10.37 -12.40
N VAL A 83 0.09 -9.07 -12.53
CA VAL A 83 -0.76 -8.14 -13.29
C VAL A 83 0.08 -7.49 -14.39
N GLY A 84 -0.31 -7.69 -15.65
CA GLY A 84 0.40 -7.14 -16.82
C GLY A 84 0.04 -5.68 -17.12
N GLY A 85 -1.09 -5.20 -16.60
CA GLY A 85 -1.53 -3.80 -16.69
C GLY A 85 -1.38 -3.05 -15.37
N GLU A 86 -2.33 -2.14 -15.13
CA GLU A 86 -2.39 -1.30 -13.94
C GLU A 86 -3.16 -1.97 -12.80
N VAL A 87 -2.86 -1.57 -11.56
CA VAL A 87 -3.60 -1.99 -10.36
C VAL A 87 -4.22 -0.77 -9.68
N SER A 88 -5.55 -0.82 -9.48
CA SER A 88 -6.29 0.15 -8.67
C SER A 88 -7.11 -0.58 -7.59
N ILE A 89 -6.82 -0.33 -6.32
CA ILE A 89 -7.50 -1.00 -5.19
C ILE A 89 -7.94 0.03 -4.16
N ALA A 90 -9.23 -0.03 -3.79
CA ALA A 90 -9.75 0.65 -2.61
C ALA A 90 -10.37 -0.37 -1.64
N ALA A 91 -9.81 -0.51 -0.44
CA ALA A 91 -10.33 -1.45 0.56
C ALA A 91 -10.14 -0.95 2.00
N GLY A 92 -10.75 -1.62 2.97
CA GLY A 92 -10.41 -1.49 4.38
C GLY A 92 -8.99 -2.00 4.63
N ASP A 93 -8.75 -3.29 4.35
CA ASP A 93 -7.42 -3.90 4.46
C ASP A 93 -6.93 -4.40 3.10
N VAL A 94 -5.65 -4.16 2.79
CA VAL A 94 -5.00 -4.65 1.56
C VAL A 94 -3.69 -5.35 1.90
N ASN A 95 -3.61 -6.65 1.60
CA ASN A 95 -2.37 -7.40 1.55
C ASN A 95 -2.09 -7.73 0.09
N PHE A 96 -0.99 -7.22 -0.46
CA PHE A 96 -0.60 -7.49 -1.83
C PHE A 96 0.80 -8.09 -1.89
N THR A 97 0.89 -9.29 -2.47
CA THR A 97 2.15 -9.94 -2.82
C THR A 97 2.13 -10.30 -4.30
N GLY A 98 3.16 -9.89 -5.04
CA GLY A 98 3.24 -10.22 -6.46
C GLY A 98 3.95 -9.17 -7.29
N LYS A 99 3.58 -9.11 -8.58
CA LYS A 99 4.20 -8.23 -9.57
C LYS A 99 3.14 -7.51 -10.38
N VAL A 100 3.35 -6.23 -10.56
CA VAL A 100 2.55 -5.36 -11.43
C VAL A 100 3.49 -4.74 -12.45
N ASP A 101 3.22 -4.95 -13.73
CA ASP A 101 4.06 -4.40 -14.80
C ASP A 101 3.80 -2.89 -15.04
N GLY A 102 2.59 -2.40 -14.72
CA GLY A 102 2.20 -0.99 -14.83
C GLY A 102 2.16 -0.22 -13.51
N GLU A 103 1.35 0.84 -13.50
CA GLU A 103 1.12 1.71 -12.34
C GLU A 103 0.30 1.01 -11.25
N VAL A 104 0.58 1.35 -10.00
CA VAL A 104 -0.13 0.83 -8.82
C VAL A 104 -0.71 2.00 -8.01
N SER A 105 -2.03 1.98 -7.81
CA SER A 105 -2.76 2.91 -6.95
C SER A 105 -3.56 2.16 -5.90
N ILE A 106 -3.22 2.33 -4.63
CA ILE A 106 -3.89 1.64 -3.52
C ILE A 106 -4.32 2.65 -2.45
N ALA A 107 -5.58 2.56 -2.02
CA ALA A 107 -6.10 3.28 -0.88
C ALA A 107 -6.71 2.32 0.14
N GLY A 108 -6.34 2.44 1.41
CA GLY A 108 -7.00 1.68 2.47
C GLY A 108 -6.80 2.16 3.90
N GLY A 109 -7.32 1.41 4.86
CA GLY A 109 -7.08 1.59 6.29
C GLY A 109 -5.72 1.02 6.68
N ASP A 110 -5.48 -0.24 6.37
CA ASP A 110 -4.20 -0.93 6.58
C ASP A 110 -3.72 -1.54 5.27
N VAL A 111 -2.52 -1.17 4.83
CA VAL A 111 -1.95 -1.63 3.55
C VAL A 111 -0.57 -2.25 3.78
N SER A 112 -0.40 -3.49 3.33
CA SER A 112 0.86 -4.21 3.27
C SER A 112 1.18 -4.54 1.81
N TRP A 113 2.13 -3.83 1.23
CA TRP A 113 2.68 -4.09 -0.10
C TRP A 113 3.97 -4.90 0.00
N ASN A 114 4.04 -6.04 -0.69
CA ASN A 114 5.22 -6.90 -0.79
C ASN A 114 5.40 -7.34 -2.25
N GLY A 115 5.87 -6.44 -3.11
CA GLY A 115 5.85 -6.72 -4.55
C GLY A 115 6.76 -5.87 -5.40
N GLU A 116 6.69 -6.14 -6.69
CA GLU A 116 7.36 -5.38 -7.75
C GLU A 116 6.35 -4.49 -8.46
N ALA A 117 6.64 -3.20 -8.55
CA ALA A 117 5.92 -2.24 -9.39
C ALA A 117 6.84 -1.83 -10.55
N GLY A 118 6.39 -2.09 -11.78
CA GLY A 118 7.12 -1.80 -13.00
C GLY A 118 7.12 -0.32 -13.39
N ASP A 119 6.18 0.45 -12.84
CA ASP A 119 6.05 1.89 -13.03
C ASP A 119 5.80 2.60 -11.68
N GLU A 120 5.00 3.68 -11.66
CA GLU A 120 4.67 4.45 -10.45
C GLU A 120 3.96 3.59 -9.37
N LEU A 121 4.37 3.80 -8.11
CA LEU A 121 3.68 3.29 -6.93
C LEU A 121 3.06 4.44 -6.11
N SER A 122 1.73 4.48 -6.04
CA SER A 122 0.96 5.46 -5.28
C SER A 122 0.10 4.76 -4.20
N ILE A 123 0.43 4.93 -2.92
CA ILE A 123 -0.32 4.30 -1.81
C ILE A 123 -0.72 5.32 -0.74
N ALA A 124 -2.00 5.30 -0.35
CA ALA A 124 -2.52 6.05 0.80
C ALA A 124 -3.15 5.10 1.83
N ALA A 125 -2.67 5.11 3.08
CA ALA A 125 -3.18 4.25 4.14
C ALA A 125 -3.29 4.91 5.52
N GLY A 126 -3.98 4.28 6.48
CA GLY A 126 -3.82 4.61 7.90
C GLY A 126 -2.49 4.09 8.43
N ASN A 127 -2.22 2.81 8.22
CA ASN A 127 -0.92 2.19 8.44
C ASN A 127 -0.41 1.57 7.14
N LEU A 128 0.88 1.78 6.84
CA LEU A 128 1.49 1.36 5.60
C LEU A 128 2.79 0.59 5.86
N THR A 129 2.88 -0.60 5.30
CA THR A 129 4.12 -1.37 5.19
C THR A 129 4.46 -1.60 3.72
N VAL A 130 5.69 -1.29 3.31
CA VAL A 130 6.15 -1.45 1.91
C VAL A 130 7.45 -2.23 1.86
N HIS A 131 7.45 -3.34 1.13
CA HIS A 131 8.63 -4.10 0.74
C HIS A 131 8.66 -4.34 -0.76
N GLY A 132 9.86 -4.56 -1.28
CA GLY A 132 10.07 -5.01 -2.67
C GLY A 132 10.82 -3.99 -3.52
N HIS A 133 10.47 -3.92 -4.81
CA HIS A 133 11.19 -3.10 -5.79
C HIS A 133 10.22 -2.24 -6.59
N ILE A 134 10.48 -0.94 -6.62
CA ILE A 134 9.67 0.05 -7.33
C ILE A 134 10.56 0.65 -8.41
N ALA A 135 10.19 0.39 -9.67
CA ALA A 135 10.94 0.84 -10.83
C ALA A 135 10.66 2.32 -11.16
N GLY A 136 9.42 2.78 -11.01
CA GLY A 136 9.07 4.19 -11.20
C GLY A 136 9.18 5.02 -9.92
N PRO A 137 8.65 6.25 -9.94
CA PRO A 137 8.52 7.09 -8.75
C PRO A 137 7.57 6.46 -7.73
N ALA A 138 7.81 6.70 -6.44
CA ALA A 138 6.89 6.29 -5.38
C ALA A 138 6.33 7.51 -4.62
N SER A 139 5.01 7.52 -4.44
CA SER A 139 4.27 8.49 -3.64
C SER A 139 3.50 7.77 -2.54
N LEU A 140 3.95 7.91 -1.29
CA LEU A 140 3.39 7.19 -0.14
C LEU A 140 2.80 8.17 0.86
N ALA A 141 1.58 7.90 1.33
CA ALA A 141 0.93 8.69 2.37
C ALA A 141 0.38 7.79 3.47
N SER A 142 0.70 8.06 4.74
CA SER A 142 0.10 7.31 5.84
C SER A 142 -0.02 8.04 7.18
N GLY A 143 -0.67 7.43 8.16
CA GLY A 143 -0.52 7.82 9.57
C GLY A 143 0.81 7.30 10.13
N ASN A 144 1.04 5.99 10.00
CA ASN A 144 2.28 5.32 10.37
C ASN A 144 2.85 4.56 9.16
N MET A 145 4.15 4.71 8.92
CA MET A 145 4.83 4.11 7.76
C MET A 145 6.06 3.29 8.16
N GLU A 146 6.17 2.09 7.61
CA GLU A 146 7.39 1.28 7.62
C GLU A 146 7.75 0.88 6.20
N VAL A 147 8.95 1.24 5.75
CA VAL A 147 9.42 0.96 4.39
C VAL A 147 10.75 0.22 4.48
N ASP A 148 10.85 -0.90 3.77
CA ASP A 148 12.10 -1.61 3.48
C ASP A 148 12.06 -2.11 2.03
N ALA A 149 12.33 -1.18 1.10
CA ALA A 149 12.19 -1.38 -0.32
C ALA A 149 13.28 -0.68 -1.13
N THR A 150 13.42 -1.07 -2.40
CA THR A 150 14.30 -0.39 -3.36
C THR A 150 13.48 0.51 -4.27
N PHE A 151 13.82 1.80 -4.31
CA PHE A 151 13.19 2.80 -5.17
C PHE A 151 14.19 3.25 -6.24
N ARG A 152 13.85 3.06 -7.51
CA ARG A 152 14.75 3.37 -8.63
C ARG A 152 14.69 4.84 -9.03
N ASP A 153 13.51 5.44 -9.08
CA ASP A 153 13.31 6.79 -9.63
C ASP A 153 12.95 7.84 -8.55
N GLY A 154 12.90 7.45 -7.28
CA GLY A 154 12.73 8.35 -6.14
C GLY A 154 11.58 7.95 -5.21
N LEU A 155 11.52 8.62 -4.06
CA LEU A 155 10.51 8.41 -3.03
C LEU A 155 10.07 9.76 -2.46
N SER A 156 8.79 10.08 -2.59
CA SER A 156 8.11 11.10 -1.78
C SER A 156 7.18 10.40 -0.80
N ALA A 157 7.40 10.64 0.50
CA ALA A 157 6.63 9.98 1.56
C ALA A 157 6.15 10.96 2.62
N HIS A 158 4.85 10.94 2.88
CA HIS A 158 4.19 11.75 3.88
C HIS A 158 3.61 10.88 4.99
N ALA A 159 3.98 11.11 6.25
CA ALA A 159 3.40 10.35 7.36
C ALA A 159 3.18 11.18 8.64
N GLY A 160 2.43 10.62 9.58
CA GLY A 160 2.50 11.07 10.98
C GLY A 160 3.84 10.69 11.59
N SER A 161 4.23 9.42 11.47
CA SER A 161 5.54 8.88 11.84
C SER A 161 6.01 7.87 10.79
N MET A 162 7.31 7.80 10.52
CA MET A 162 7.85 6.91 9.50
C MET A 162 9.23 6.34 9.84
N THR A 163 9.46 5.10 9.40
CA THR A 163 10.78 4.46 9.35
C THR A 163 11.08 4.06 7.92
N ILE A 164 12.21 4.53 7.39
CA ILE A 164 12.63 4.31 5.99
C ILE A 164 13.95 3.54 5.95
N ASN A 165 13.89 2.30 5.46
CA ASN A 165 15.00 1.41 5.18
C ASN A 165 15.04 1.05 3.69
N GLY A 166 16.06 0.27 3.30
CA GLY A 166 16.26 -0.13 1.92
C GLY A 166 17.18 0.81 1.14
N GLU A 167 16.86 1.06 -0.13
CA GLU A 167 17.74 1.78 -1.06
C GLU A 167 16.96 2.73 -1.97
N VAL A 168 17.40 3.99 -2.06
CA VAL A 168 16.75 5.04 -2.85
C VAL A 168 17.77 5.61 -3.83
N HIS A 169 17.54 5.37 -5.12
CA HIS A 169 18.44 5.84 -6.18
C HIS A 169 18.08 7.22 -6.73
N GLY A 170 16.83 7.63 -6.65
CA GLY A 170 16.38 8.96 -7.07
C GLY A 170 16.23 9.94 -5.90
N PRO A 171 15.55 11.08 -6.12
CA PRO A 171 15.28 12.06 -5.07
C PRO A 171 14.53 11.43 -3.89
N LEU A 172 14.95 11.78 -2.68
CA LEU A 172 14.26 11.43 -1.44
C LEU A 172 13.59 12.68 -0.85
N GLU A 173 12.29 12.61 -0.63
CA GLU A 173 11.51 13.64 0.05
C GLU A 173 10.67 12.99 1.15
N LEU A 174 10.88 13.40 2.40
CA LEU A 174 10.18 12.85 3.55
C LEU A 174 9.52 13.96 4.36
N VAL A 175 8.21 13.89 4.55
CA VAL A 175 7.47 14.86 5.39
C VAL A 175 6.73 14.16 6.51
N ALA A 176 7.10 14.48 7.74
CA ALA A 176 6.34 14.14 8.93
C ALA A 176 5.64 15.39 9.49
N ILE A 177 4.31 15.30 9.61
CA ILE A 177 3.44 16.39 10.08
C ILE A 177 3.65 17.68 9.26
N ASN A 178 2.87 17.87 8.18
CA ASN A 178 2.98 19.07 7.34
C ASN A 178 2.65 20.37 8.10
N GLU A 179 1.48 20.41 8.76
CA GLU A 179 0.98 21.60 9.45
C GLU A 179 1.31 21.60 10.95
N MET A 180 1.91 22.69 11.45
CA MET A 180 2.14 22.90 12.88
C MET A 180 0.94 23.60 13.54
N ARG A 181 0.03 22.81 14.11
CA ARG A 181 -1.16 23.34 14.81
C ARG A 181 -0.79 23.77 16.22
N ARG A 182 -0.91 25.08 16.50
CA ARG A 182 -0.53 25.73 17.78
C ARG A 182 -1.11 25.12 19.07
N ASN A 183 -2.14 24.27 18.99
CA ASN A 183 -2.85 23.69 20.14
C ASN A 183 -2.78 22.16 20.18
N ARG A 184 -1.88 21.52 19.42
CA ARG A 184 -1.70 20.06 19.44
C ARG A 184 -0.35 19.75 20.05
N ASP A 185 -0.35 18.87 21.05
CA ASP A 185 0.88 18.21 21.50
C ASP A 185 1.18 17.10 20.50
N TYR A 186 2.37 17.16 19.91
CA TYR A 186 2.88 16.18 18.95
C TYR A 186 3.88 15.23 19.62
N ASP A 187 3.60 14.85 20.87
CA ASP A 187 4.57 14.12 21.68
C ASP A 187 4.88 12.71 21.09
N ASP A 188 3.89 12.12 20.40
CA ASP A 188 3.92 10.77 19.84
C ASP A 188 3.88 10.72 18.29
N GLU A 189 3.97 11.87 17.61
CA GLU A 189 3.91 11.99 16.15
C GLU A 189 5.06 12.89 15.65
N GLY A 190 5.40 12.82 14.36
CA GLY A 190 6.42 13.68 13.73
C GLY A 190 7.83 13.10 13.73
N ASP A 191 7.96 11.81 14.04
CA ASP A 191 9.23 11.09 14.09
C ASP A 191 9.57 10.50 12.72
N ILE A 192 10.79 10.76 12.26
CA ILE A 192 11.36 10.20 11.03
C ILE A 192 12.65 9.47 11.41
N GLU A 193 12.68 8.16 11.18
CA GLU A 193 13.90 7.36 11.28
C GLU A 193 14.35 6.91 9.89
N ILE A 194 15.62 7.16 9.57
CA ILE A 194 16.20 6.89 8.25
C ILE A 194 17.37 5.93 8.45
N GLY A 195 17.20 4.67 8.03
CA GLY A 195 18.22 3.63 7.99
C GLY A 195 18.66 3.24 6.58
N ALA A 196 18.14 3.91 5.55
CA ALA A 196 18.33 3.58 4.14
C ALA A 196 19.69 4.01 3.55
N ARG A 197 20.02 3.44 2.39
CA ARG A 197 21.03 3.98 1.47
C ARG A 197 20.37 4.93 0.48
N VAL A 198 20.84 6.16 0.40
CA VAL A 198 20.32 7.22 -0.46
C VAL A 198 21.47 7.70 -1.35
N HIS A 199 21.30 7.64 -2.67
CA HIS A 199 22.37 7.93 -3.62
C HIS A 199 22.41 9.39 -4.09
N ASP A 200 21.26 10.04 -4.18
CA ASP A 200 21.10 11.36 -4.80
C ASP A 200 20.81 12.49 -3.80
N GLY A 201 21.01 12.23 -2.51
CA GLY A 201 20.63 13.14 -1.43
C GLY A 201 19.11 13.24 -1.26
N GLY A 202 18.65 14.33 -0.64
CA GLY A 202 17.22 14.50 -0.38
C GLY A 202 16.88 15.57 0.64
N GLN A 203 15.59 15.76 0.83
CA GLN A 203 15.03 16.74 1.77
C GLN A 203 14.10 16.03 2.76
N VAL A 204 14.20 16.42 4.02
CA VAL A 204 13.42 15.85 5.11
C VAL A 204 12.85 16.96 5.95
N CYS A 205 11.55 16.94 6.23
CA CYS A 205 10.90 17.85 7.15
C CYS A 205 10.09 17.09 8.20
N GLY A 206 10.37 17.32 9.49
CA GLY A 206 9.74 16.60 10.58
C GLY A 206 9.82 17.32 11.92
N ILE A 207 9.47 16.63 13.01
CA ILE A 207 9.66 17.13 14.38
C ILE A 207 10.98 16.62 14.93
N ARG A 208 11.19 15.30 14.89
CA ARG A 208 12.45 14.64 15.26
C ARG A 208 12.91 13.78 14.10
N VAL A 209 14.18 13.95 13.73
CA VAL A 209 14.81 13.19 12.65
C VAL A 209 15.99 12.42 13.21
N THR A 210 15.99 11.11 13.00
CA THR A 210 17.07 10.21 13.38
C THR A 210 17.67 9.59 12.13
N ILE A 211 18.97 9.80 11.93
CA ILE A 211 19.77 9.12 10.91
C ILE A 211 20.43 7.92 11.58
N ALA A 212 19.87 6.75 11.35
CA ALA A 212 20.24 5.51 12.02
C ALA A 212 21.63 5.03 11.60
N SER A 213 22.25 4.19 12.43
CA SER A 213 23.64 3.71 12.24
C SER A 213 23.89 2.98 10.90
N THR A 214 22.85 2.44 10.28
CA THR A 214 22.89 1.78 8.97
C THR A 214 22.89 2.75 7.80
N ALA A 215 22.45 4.00 7.99
CA ALA A 215 22.20 4.95 6.93
C ALA A 215 23.48 5.34 6.16
N ARG A 216 23.36 5.42 4.84
CA ARG A 216 24.41 5.90 3.92
C ARG A 216 23.78 6.89 2.96
N ILE A 217 24.02 8.17 3.17
CA ILE A 217 23.39 9.24 2.40
C ILE A 217 24.49 9.97 1.65
N ASP A 218 24.55 9.73 0.36
CA ASP A 218 25.44 10.41 -0.57
C ASP A 218 24.76 11.70 -1.05
N GLY A 219 25.55 12.72 -1.43
CA GLY A 219 25.00 13.98 -1.94
C GLY A 219 24.52 14.97 -0.87
N HIS A 220 23.78 15.99 -1.32
CA HIS A 220 23.25 17.07 -0.48
C HIS A 220 22.00 16.60 0.26
N PHE A 221 22.00 16.73 1.59
CA PHE A 221 20.92 16.25 2.43
C PHE A 221 20.45 17.35 3.38
N GLU A 222 19.25 17.86 3.12
CA GLU A 222 18.67 18.97 3.87
C GLU A 222 17.63 18.46 4.88
N VAL A 223 17.78 18.90 6.13
CA VAL A 223 16.90 18.51 7.22
C VAL A 223 16.28 19.75 7.86
N PHE A 224 14.96 19.82 7.79
CA PHE A 224 14.12 20.79 8.47
C PHE A 224 13.44 20.13 9.67
N ALA A 225 13.86 20.45 10.89
CA ALA A 225 13.27 19.81 12.08
C ALA A 225 13.13 20.76 13.27
N GLU A 226 12.14 20.48 14.14
CA GLU A 226 11.97 21.21 15.41
C GLU A 226 13.13 20.95 16.37
N HIS A 227 13.64 19.72 16.36
CA HIS A 227 14.80 19.31 17.13
C HIS A 227 16.00 19.05 16.22
N GLN A 228 17.21 19.29 16.74
CA GLN A 228 18.43 18.95 16.02
C GLN A 228 18.42 17.46 15.65
N PRO A 229 18.73 17.08 14.40
CA PRO A 229 18.73 15.68 13.99
C PRO A 229 19.77 14.88 14.75
N VAL A 230 19.39 13.66 15.13
CA VAL A 230 20.28 12.70 15.77
C VAL A 230 20.97 11.90 14.68
N VAL A 231 22.31 11.95 14.64
CA VAL A 231 23.11 11.10 13.75
C VAL A 231 23.77 10.02 14.59
N GLU A 232 23.32 8.79 14.43
CA GLU A 232 23.84 7.66 15.20
C GLU A 232 25.27 7.29 14.81
N SER A 233 25.99 6.68 15.77
CA SER A 233 27.33 6.17 15.51
C SER A 233 27.28 5.08 14.44
N GLY A 234 27.95 5.32 13.31
CA GLY A 234 27.99 4.40 12.18
C GLY A 234 27.30 4.93 10.93
N ALA A 235 26.41 5.91 11.06
CA ALA A 235 25.79 6.60 9.93
C ALA A 235 26.85 7.36 9.10
N ARG A 236 26.61 7.48 7.79
CA ARG A 236 27.39 8.37 6.91
C ARG A 236 26.45 9.28 6.13
N VAL A 237 26.73 10.57 6.16
CA VAL A 237 26.02 11.61 5.42
C VAL A 237 27.09 12.56 4.87
N ASP A 238 27.12 12.75 3.56
CA ASP A 238 28.17 13.52 2.89
C ASP A 238 28.05 15.03 3.17
N ASP A 239 26.90 15.63 2.87
CA ASP A 239 26.62 17.06 3.07
C ASP A 239 25.29 17.27 3.79
N LEU A 240 25.32 17.16 5.12
CA LEU A 240 24.16 17.38 5.98
C LEU A 240 23.99 18.87 6.31
N VAL A 241 22.87 19.45 5.87
CA VAL A 241 22.44 20.80 6.24
C VAL A 241 21.21 20.73 7.13
N PHE A 242 21.31 21.29 8.34
CA PHE A 242 20.19 21.36 9.26
C PHE A 242 19.68 22.80 9.38
N THR A 243 18.38 22.96 9.19
CA THR A 243 17.65 24.21 9.39
C THR A 243 16.54 23.99 10.43
N PRO A 244 16.51 24.75 11.54
CA PRO A 244 15.39 24.69 12.46
C PRO A 244 14.06 25.01 11.77
N ARG A 245 13.06 24.16 12.02
CA ARG A 245 11.72 24.32 11.45
C ARG A 245 11.00 25.54 12.04
N ASP A 246 11.24 25.86 13.32
CA ASP A 246 10.70 27.03 14.02
C ASP A 246 9.16 27.16 13.91
N ARG A 247 8.45 26.02 13.97
CA ARG A 247 7.00 25.90 13.80
C ARG A 247 6.45 26.35 12.44
N ARG A 248 7.29 26.40 11.40
CA ARG A 248 6.84 26.61 10.02
C ARG A 248 6.26 25.32 9.44
N ASP A 249 5.35 25.44 8.48
CA ASP A 249 4.80 24.29 7.79
C ASP A 249 5.83 23.72 6.82
N CYS A 250 5.82 22.40 6.58
CA CYS A 250 6.84 21.78 5.73
C CYS A 250 6.73 22.22 4.26
N GLU A 251 5.52 22.49 3.78
CA GLU A 251 5.26 23.05 2.46
C GLU A 251 5.94 24.41 2.22
N ASP A 252 6.16 25.21 3.27
CA ASP A 252 6.89 26.48 3.18
C ASP A 252 8.42 26.27 3.13
N LEU A 253 8.90 25.04 3.32
CA LEU A 253 10.33 24.71 3.45
C LEU A 253 10.82 23.86 2.29
N ILE A 254 10.04 22.87 1.84
CA ILE A 254 10.50 21.84 0.90
C ILE A 254 10.45 22.29 -0.58
N ASP A 255 9.76 23.36 -0.93
CA ASP A 255 9.64 23.83 -2.33
C ASP A 255 10.29 25.20 -2.62
N ASN A 256 11.29 25.61 -1.80
CA ASN A 256 11.94 26.94 -1.90
C ASN A 256 13.41 26.93 -2.33
#